data_AF-A0A448ZBE5-F1
#
_entry.id   AF-A0A448ZBE5-F1
#
_cell.length_a   1.000
_cell.length_b   1.000
_cell.length_c   1.000
_cell.angle_alpha   90.00
_cell.angle_beta   90.00
_cell.angle_gamma   90.00
#
_symmetry.space_group_name_H-M   'P 1'
#
loop_
_entity.id
_entity.type
_entity.pdbx_description
1 polymer ?
#
loop_
_entity_poly.entity_id
_entity_poly.type
_entity_poly.pdbx_seq_one_letter_code
_entity_poly.pdbx_strand_id
1 'polypeptide(L)'
;MTDFSRIPDYYELGSKYEGLDEICVQCMEVIEFLARVNAKLLRDSKCDTESVFVNQELSQKLTKQIEDPLFVVGRTIPEWCFAIPSLTPNIFSYDSRKLFLDRVAFGVSRSTLRQQDSKVDVGRIRQRMTTLRARAVELVGEAFSAGAEDPTALQLQADELYGMEEV
;
A
#
# COMPACT_ATOMS: atom_id res chain seq x y z
N MET A 1 9.99 7.34 22.16
CA MET A 1 9.09 8.39 22.65
C MET A 1 9.86 9.69 22.50
N THR A 2 9.71 10.36 21.37
CA THR A 2 10.51 11.54 21.01
C THR A 2 9.89 12.78 21.66
N ASP A 3 10.73 13.50 22.41
CA ASP A 3 10.39 14.70 23.15
C ASP A 3 10.26 15.90 22.20
N PHE A 4 9.11 16.58 22.24
CA PHE A 4 8.77 17.71 21.35
C PHE A 4 9.15 19.08 21.94
N SER A 5 9.86 19.11 23.07
CA SER A 5 10.15 20.35 23.80
C SER A 5 11.50 21.01 23.49
N ARG A 6 12.31 20.43 22.59
CA ARG A 6 13.63 20.97 22.23
C ARG A 6 13.61 21.58 20.83
N ILE A 7 13.63 22.90 20.75
CA ILE A 7 13.98 23.62 19.50
C ILE A 7 15.43 23.21 19.19
N PRO A 8 15.73 22.55 18.06
CA PRO A 8 17.08 22.07 17.79
C PRO A 8 18.00 23.23 17.39
N ASP A 9 19.25 23.17 17.85
CA ASP A 9 20.28 24.18 17.56
C ASP A 9 20.60 24.22 16.06
N TYR A 10 20.61 25.43 15.50
CA TYR A 10 20.65 25.73 14.06
C TYR A 10 21.84 25.13 13.28
N TYR A 11 22.95 24.84 13.94
CA TYR A 11 24.15 24.27 13.30
C TYR A 11 24.09 22.74 13.13
N GLU A 12 23.13 22.05 13.77
CA GLU A 12 23.00 20.59 13.64
C GLU A 12 22.02 20.16 12.52
N LEU A 13 21.16 21.07 12.04
CA LEU A 13 20.10 20.73 11.08
C LEU A 13 20.62 20.35 9.68
N GLY A 14 21.72 20.97 9.24
CA GLY A 14 22.35 20.65 7.95
C GLY A 14 22.88 19.22 7.84
N SER A 15 22.99 18.50 8.96
CA SER A 15 23.43 17.09 9.00
C SER A 15 22.28 16.07 9.09
N LYS A 16 21.05 16.51 9.33
CA LYS A 16 19.96 15.62 9.74
C LYS A 16 19.19 14.99 8.58
N TYR A 17 19.26 15.60 7.40
CA TYR A 17 18.52 15.18 6.21
C TYR A 17 19.44 15.25 4.99
N GLU A 18 20.21 14.19 4.75
CA GLU A 18 21.09 14.09 3.58
C GLU A 18 20.29 14.33 2.28
N GLY A 19 20.72 15.30 1.47
CA GLY A 19 20.10 15.61 0.19
C GLY A 19 18.99 16.67 0.20
N LEU A 20 18.68 17.31 1.34
CA LEU A 20 17.91 18.56 1.36
C LEU A 20 18.82 19.76 1.61
N ASP A 21 18.57 20.82 0.84
CA ASP A 21 19.24 22.11 1.07
C ASP A 21 18.76 22.77 2.36
N GLU A 22 19.64 23.49 3.04
CA GLU A 22 19.35 24.15 4.32
C GLU A 22 18.18 25.14 4.19
N ILE A 23 18.12 25.87 3.07
CA ILE A 23 17.04 26.82 2.77
C ILE A 23 15.70 26.08 2.70
N CYS A 24 15.66 24.90 2.08
CA CYS A 24 14.44 24.10 2.01
C CYS A 24 13.96 23.69 3.41
N VAL A 25 14.87 23.28 4.29
CA VAL A 25 14.54 22.90 5.67
C VAL A 25 13.96 24.10 6.43
N GLN A 26 14.60 25.27 6.35
CA GLN A 26 14.12 26.50 6.97
C GLN A 26 12.73 26.91 6.45
N CYS A 27 12.51 26.85 5.13
CA CYS A 27 11.20 27.11 4.55
C CYS A 27 10.12 26.18 5.12
N MET A 28 10.43 24.89 5.29
CA MET A 28 9.50 23.93 5.87
C MET A 28 9.16 24.27 7.32
N GLU A 29 10.14 24.60 8.16
CA GLU A 29 9.89 24.99 9.55
C GLU A 29 8.99 26.23 9.67
N VAL A 30 9.24 27.24 8.83
CA VAL A 30 8.40 28.45 8.78
C VAL A 30 6.97 28.09 8.37
N ILE A 31 6.80 27.24 7.36
CA ILE A 31 5.47 26.77 6.93
C ILE A 31 4.79 25.99 8.06
N GLU A 32 5.51 25.15 8.81
CA GLU A 32 4.96 24.43 9.96
C GLU A 32 4.48 25.38 11.05
N PHE A 33 5.32 26.37 11.38
CA PHE A 33 5.04 27.37 12.40
C PHE A 33 3.80 28.18 12.02
N LEU A 34 3.74 28.67 10.78
CA LEU A 34 2.59 29.39 10.25
C LEU A 34 1.33 28.52 10.26
N ALA A 35 1.42 27.25 9.86
CA ALA A 35 0.29 26.32 9.91
C ALA A 35 -0.23 26.11 11.34
N ARG A 36 0.68 26.02 12.32
CA ARG A 36 0.35 25.86 13.74
C ARG A 36 -0.31 27.11 14.32
N VAL A 37 0.19 28.30 13.96
CA VAL A 37 -0.41 29.59 14.34
C VAL A 37 -1.78 29.75 13.69
N ASN A 38 -1.89 29.47 12.39
CA ASN A 38 -3.14 29.52 11.65
C ASN A 38 -4.19 28.59 12.27
N ALA A 39 -3.83 27.35 12.59
CA ALA A 39 -4.72 26.40 13.26
C ALA A 39 -5.18 26.86 14.66
N LYS A 40 -4.39 27.67 15.37
CA LYS A 40 -4.82 28.29 16.64
C LYS A 40 -5.79 29.43 16.40
N LEU A 41 -5.50 30.32 15.46
CA LEU A 41 -6.36 31.47 15.12
C LEU A 41 -7.73 31.02 14.54
N LEU A 42 -7.72 29.97 13.73
CA LEU A 42 -8.94 29.36 13.15
C LEU A 42 -9.74 28.51 14.15
N ARG A 43 -9.19 28.16 15.32
CA ARG A 43 -10.01 27.56 16.40
C ARG A 43 -10.91 28.60 17.06
N ASP A 44 -10.48 29.86 17.09
CA ASP A 44 -11.24 30.96 17.68
C ASP A 44 -12.32 31.49 16.72
N SER A 45 -12.14 31.27 15.40
CA SER A 45 -13.08 31.66 14.35
C SER A 45 -13.61 30.41 13.65
N LYS A 46 -14.87 30.02 13.88
CA LYS A 46 -15.52 28.86 13.21
C LYS A 46 -15.41 29.01 11.69
N CYS A 47 -14.41 28.39 11.07
CA CYS A 47 -14.14 28.50 9.63
C CYS A 47 -13.62 27.17 9.07
N ASP A 48 -14.04 26.89 7.84
CA ASP A 48 -13.95 25.61 7.16
C ASP A 48 -12.52 25.13 6.88
N THR A 49 -12.40 23.82 6.70
CA THR A 49 -11.17 23.05 6.43
C THR A 49 -10.39 23.47 5.17
N GLU A 50 -10.88 24.44 4.39
CA GLU A 50 -10.28 24.93 3.15
C GLU A 50 -9.10 25.88 3.35
N SER A 51 -8.85 26.33 4.59
CA SER A 51 -7.80 27.29 4.93
C SER A 51 -6.40 26.68 5.13
N VAL A 52 -6.26 25.36 4.97
CA VAL A 52 -4.97 24.67 5.13
C VAL A 52 -4.18 24.74 3.83
N PHE A 53 -2.97 25.32 3.91
CA PHE A 53 -2.06 25.38 2.78
C PHE A 53 -1.57 23.98 2.37
N VAL A 54 -1.96 23.53 1.18
CA VAL A 54 -1.51 22.27 0.59
C VAL A 54 -0.71 22.58 -0.68
N ASN A 55 0.51 22.08 -0.75
CA ASN A 55 1.32 22.14 -1.96
C ASN A 55 1.01 20.93 -2.86
N GLN A 56 0.23 21.17 -3.91
CA GLN A 56 -0.13 20.13 -4.88
C GLN A 56 1.08 19.59 -5.65
N GLU A 57 2.08 20.42 -5.97
CA GLU A 57 3.26 19.95 -6.71
C GLU A 57 4.10 18.98 -5.88
N LEU A 58 4.38 19.32 -4.63
CA LEU A 58 5.10 18.43 -3.71
C LEU A 58 4.29 17.16 -3.42
N SER A 59 2.97 17.29 -3.26
CA SER A 59 2.07 16.13 -3.11
C SER A 59 2.14 15.20 -4.31
N GLN A 60 2.12 15.74 -5.53
CA GLN A 60 2.24 14.95 -6.76
C GLN A 60 3.63 14.31 -6.89
N LYS A 61 4.71 15.04 -6.57
CA LYS A 61 6.07 14.50 -6.56
C LYS A 61 6.19 13.32 -5.61
N LEU A 62 5.64 13.44 -4.40
CA LEU A 62 5.63 12.38 -3.41
C LEU A 62 4.84 11.17 -3.91
N THR A 63 3.62 11.38 -4.42
CA THR A 63 2.78 10.29 -4.97
C THR A 63 3.49 9.55 -6.11
N LYS A 64 4.10 10.27 -7.07
CA LYS A 64 4.84 9.66 -8.18
C LYS A 64 6.00 8.78 -7.71
N GLN A 65 6.76 9.24 -6.70
CA GLN A 65 7.86 8.46 -6.13
C GLN A 65 7.36 7.17 -5.46
N ILE A 66 6.25 7.26 -4.73
CA ILE A 66 5.69 6.12 -4.00
C ILE A 66 5.03 5.08 -4.92
N GLU A 67 4.54 5.50 -6.09
CA GLU A 67 3.95 4.61 -7.08
C GLU A 67 4.98 3.79 -7.88
N ASP A 68 6.26 4.15 -7.79
CA ASP A 68 7.36 3.39 -8.40
C ASP A 68 7.49 2.02 -7.70
N PRO A 69 7.42 0.88 -8.43
CA PRO A 69 7.64 -0.44 -7.84
C PRO A 69 9.01 -0.59 -7.17
N LEU A 70 10.06 0.09 -7.65
CA LEU A 70 11.40 0.03 -7.05
C LEU A 70 11.42 0.72 -5.68
N PHE A 71 10.64 1.79 -5.51
CA PHE A 71 10.46 2.44 -4.22
C PHE A 71 9.86 1.45 -3.19
N VAL A 72 8.80 0.73 -3.57
CA VAL A 72 8.08 -0.16 -2.65
C VAL A 72 8.86 -1.45 -2.35
N VAL A 73 9.50 -2.04 -3.35
CA VAL A 73 10.22 -3.33 -3.20
C VAL A 73 11.64 -3.12 -2.67
N GLY A 74 12.34 -2.13 -3.24
CA GLY A 74 13.76 -1.89 -2.96
C GLY A 74 14.01 -1.00 -1.75
N ARG A 75 13.00 -0.29 -1.23
CA ARG A 75 13.15 0.71 -0.15
C ARG A 75 14.27 1.73 -0.41
N THR A 76 14.61 1.97 -1.67
CA THR A 76 15.51 3.05 -2.08
C THR A 76 14.72 4.36 -2.06
N ILE A 77 14.46 4.83 -0.84
CA ILE A 77 13.60 5.97 -0.59
C ILE A 77 14.49 7.21 -0.50
N PRO A 78 14.28 8.23 -1.35
CA PRO A 78 14.96 9.50 -1.17
C PRO A 78 14.65 10.06 0.22
N GLU A 79 15.66 10.56 0.92
CA GLU A 79 15.52 10.98 2.33
C GLU A 79 14.45 12.05 2.52
N TRP A 80 14.26 12.93 1.52
CA TRP A 80 13.21 13.96 1.54
C TRP A 80 11.79 13.38 1.67
N CYS A 81 11.54 12.17 1.14
CA CYS A 81 10.25 11.51 1.22
C CYS A 81 9.91 11.10 2.66
N PHE A 82 10.89 10.98 3.56
CA PHE A 82 10.67 10.78 4.99
C PHE A 82 10.75 12.10 5.77
N ALA A 83 11.77 12.91 5.47
CA ALA A 83 12.05 14.14 6.18
C ALA A 83 10.87 15.13 6.12
N ILE A 84 10.40 15.45 4.91
CA ILE A 84 9.41 16.50 4.71
C ILE A 84 8.03 16.11 5.29
N PRO A 85 7.48 14.90 5.03
CA PRO A 85 6.20 14.52 5.64
C PRO A 85 6.24 14.42 7.17
N SER A 86 7.41 14.18 7.76
CA SER A 86 7.59 14.15 9.21
C SER A 86 7.69 15.55 9.82
N LEU A 87 8.34 16.49 9.12
CA LEU A 87 8.49 17.89 9.55
C LEU A 87 7.18 18.67 9.35
N THR A 88 6.59 18.56 8.16
CA THR A 88 5.45 19.41 7.74
C THR A 88 4.32 18.60 7.10
N PRO A 89 3.57 17.82 7.89
CA PRO A 89 2.49 16.99 7.34
C PRO A 89 1.38 17.81 6.65
N ASN A 90 1.18 19.07 7.04
CA ASN A 90 0.11 19.91 6.51
C ASN A 90 0.32 20.32 5.05
N ILE A 91 1.57 20.33 4.56
CA ILE A 91 1.88 20.72 3.19
C ILE A 91 1.41 19.68 2.16
N PHE A 92 1.20 18.44 2.61
CA PHE A 92 0.74 17.34 1.77
C PHE A 92 -0.76 17.13 1.89
N SER A 93 -1.41 16.83 0.77
CA SER A 93 -2.80 16.41 0.77
C SER A 93 -3.00 15.17 1.65
N TYR A 94 -4.21 15.01 2.18
CA TYR A 94 -4.57 13.83 2.96
C TYR A 94 -4.34 12.53 2.16
N ASP A 95 -4.71 12.54 0.88
CA ASP A 95 -4.58 11.39 0.00
C ASP A 95 -3.12 10.95 -0.19
N SER A 96 -2.22 11.91 -0.42
CA SER A 96 -0.78 11.63 -0.55
C SER A 96 -0.19 11.05 0.73
N ARG A 97 -0.58 11.57 1.90
CA ARG A 97 -0.12 11.04 3.20
C ARG A 97 -0.66 9.64 3.49
N LYS A 98 -1.93 9.40 3.17
CA LYS A 98 -2.54 8.06 3.29
C LYS A 98 -1.83 7.06 2.40
N LEU A 99 -1.59 7.41 1.14
CA LEU A 99 -0.87 6.56 0.20
C LEU A 99 0.55 6.26 0.68
N PHE A 100 1.27 7.25 1.18
CA PHE A 100 2.60 7.07 1.77
C PHE A 100 2.58 6.06 2.93
N LEU A 101 1.62 6.19 3.86
CA LEU A 101 1.46 5.27 4.97
C LEU A 101 1.21 3.83 4.48
N ASP A 102 0.31 3.66 3.51
CA ASP A 102 -0.02 2.34 2.94
C ASP A 102 1.18 1.64 2.29
N ARG A 103 2.11 2.44 1.76
CA ARG A 103 3.24 1.96 0.96
C ARG A 103 4.50 1.74 1.77
N VAL A 104 4.59 2.32 2.97
CA VAL A 104 5.81 2.30 3.79
C VAL A 104 5.61 1.65 5.16
N ALA A 105 4.45 1.78 5.81
CA ALA A 105 4.30 1.41 7.22
C ALA A 105 4.06 -0.07 7.49
N PHE A 106 3.53 -0.83 6.52
CA PHE A 106 3.05 -2.20 6.74
C PHE A 106 4.00 -3.31 6.25
N GLY A 107 5.20 -2.92 5.80
CA GLY A 107 6.20 -3.83 5.24
C GLY A 107 5.95 -4.16 3.76
N VAL A 108 7.03 -4.54 3.08
CA VAL A 108 7.09 -4.66 1.61
C VAL A 108 5.99 -5.55 1.05
N SER A 109 5.80 -6.76 1.58
CA SER A 109 4.80 -7.72 1.05
C SER A 109 3.37 -7.20 1.09
N ARG A 110 3.00 -6.43 2.13
CA ARG A 110 1.64 -5.87 2.25
C ARG A 110 1.49 -4.64 1.37
N SER A 111 2.51 -3.80 1.33
CA SER A 111 2.54 -2.59 0.53
C SER A 111 2.55 -2.90 -0.98
N THR A 112 3.24 -3.96 -1.43
CA THR A 112 3.21 -4.44 -2.81
C THR A 112 1.84 -5.00 -3.19
N LEU A 113 1.23 -5.81 -2.32
CA LEU A 113 -0.11 -6.35 -2.54
C LEU A 113 -1.14 -5.22 -2.71
N ARG A 114 -1.14 -4.25 -1.80
CA ARG A 114 -2.00 -3.06 -1.88
C ARG A 114 -1.71 -2.22 -3.13
N GLN A 115 -0.51 -2.27 -3.69
CA GLN A 115 -0.16 -1.54 -4.91
C GLN A 115 -0.67 -2.23 -6.16
N GLN A 116 -0.63 -3.56 -6.16
CA GLN A 116 -1.21 -4.35 -7.23
C GLN A 116 -2.73 -4.16 -7.27
N ASP A 117 -3.39 -4.21 -6.10
CA ASP A 117 -4.84 -4.00 -5.97
C ASP A 117 -5.30 -2.62 -6.45
N SER A 118 -4.44 -1.59 -6.40
CA SER A 118 -4.79 -0.25 -6.88
C SER A 118 -4.58 -0.04 -8.39
N LYS A 119 -3.71 -0.82 -9.04
CA LYS A 119 -3.37 -0.65 -10.47
C LYS A 119 -4.14 -1.59 -11.39
N VAL A 120 -4.49 -2.77 -10.88
CA VAL A 120 -5.29 -3.76 -11.58
C VAL A 120 -6.42 -4.12 -10.61
N ASP A 121 -7.62 -4.39 -11.13
CA ASP A 121 -8.69 -4.99 -10.32
C ASP A 121 -8.34 -6.46 -10.01
N VAL A 122 -7.21 -6.65 -9.33
CA VAL A 122 -6.67 -7.94 -8.92
C VAL A 122 -7.65 -8.60 -7.95
N GLY A 123 -8.46 -7.82 -7.23
CA GLY A 123 -9.60 -8.30 -6.47
C GLY A 123 -10.55 -9.12 -7.34
N ARG A 124 -11.03 -8.55 -8.46
CA ARG A 124 -11.89 -9.26 -9.41
C ARG A 124 -11.19 -10.44 -10.08
N ILE A 125 -9.90 -10.32 -10.41
CA ILE A 125 -9.12 -11.42 -10.99
C ILE A 125 -8.96 -12.57 -9.98
N ARG A 126 -8.60 -12.29 -8.73
CA ARG A 126 -8.51 -13.28 -7.65
C ARG A 126 -9.86 -13.92 -7.40
N GLN A 127 -10.94 -13.13 -7.35
CA GLN A 127 -12.30 -13.63 -7.14
C GLN A 127 -12.69 -14.62 -8.24
N ARG A 128 -12.43 -14.27 -9.51
CA ARG A 128 -12.62 -15.17 -10.67
C ARG A 128 -11.78 -16.45 -10.53
N MET A 129 -10.51 -16.32 -10.17
CA MET A 129 -9.63 -17.48 -9.98
C MET A 129 -10.12 -18.39 -8.84
N THR A 130 -10.62 -17.82 -7.73
CA THR A 130 -11.18 -18.62 -6.63
C THR A 130 -12.47 -19.32 -7.03
N THR A 131 -13.34 -18.69 -7.81
CA THR A 131 -14.57 -19.34 -8.31
C THR A 131 -14.24 -20.47 -9.28
N LEU A 132 -13.30 -20.25 -10.20
CA LEU A 132 -12.83 -21.29 -11.11
C LEU A 132 -12.21 -22.47 -10.37
N ARG A 133 -11.38 -22.20 -9.35
CA ARG A 133 -10.80 -23.25 -8.50
C ARG A 133 -11.87 -24.05 -7.75
N ALA A 134 -12.84 -23.37 -7.14
CA ALA A 134 -13.93 -24.03 -6.43
C ALA A 134 -14.74 -24.94 -7.37
N ARG A 135 -15.08 -24.45 -8.56
CA ARG A 135 -15.80 -25.23 -9.58
C ARG A 135 -14.99 -26.42 -10.08
N ALA A 136 -13.68 -26.26 -10.26
CA ALA A 136 -12.81 -27.37 -10.65
C ALA A 136 -12.79 -28.47 -9.56
N VAL A 137 -12.77 -28.09 -8.28
CA VAL A 137 -12.85 -29.04 -7.16
C VAL A 137 -14.18 -29.77 -7.14
N GLU A 138 -15.29 -29.07 -7.40
CA GLU A 138 -16.63 -29.67 -7.50
C GLU A 138 -16.71 -30.69 -8.64
N LEU A 139 -16.30 -30.31 -9.86
CA LEU A 139 -16.30 -31.22 -11.02
C LEU A 139 -15.41 -32.46 -10.81
N VAL A 140 -14.26 -32.29 -10.13
CA VAL A 140 -13.42 -33.41 -9.72
C VAL A 140 -14.17 -34.29 -8.70
N GLY A 141 -14.79 -33.69 -7.69
CA GLY A 141 -15.62 -34.41 -6.72
C GLY A 141 -16.75 -35.21 -7.38
N GLU A 142 -17.47 -34.63 -8.34
CA GLU A 142 -18.52 -35.29 -9.11
C GLU A 142 -17.98 -36.46 -9.94
N ALA A 143 -16.88 -36.25 -10.68
CA ALA A 143 -16.29 -37.28 -11.52
C ALA A 143 -15.79 -38.51 -10.73
N PHE A 144 -15.27 -38.29 -9.52
CA PHE A 144 -14.79 -39.39 -8.65
C PHE A 144 -15.89 -39.98 -7.76
N SER A 145 -16.97 -39.25 -7.47
CA SER A 145 -18.13 -39.75 -6.72
C SER A 145 -19.04 -40.64 -7.57
N ALA A 146 -19.22 -40.32 -8.85
CA ALA A 146 -20.12 -41.04 -9.75
C ALA A 146 -19.68 -42.49 -10.06
N GLY A 147 -18.41 -42.83 -9.81
CA GLY A 147 -17.87 -44.18 -10.02
C GLY A 147 -17.95 -45.10 -8.79
N ALA A 148 -18.39 -44.61 -7.62
CA ALA A 148 -18.24 -45.35 -6.35
C ALA A 148 -19.54 -45.94 -5.79
N GLU A 149 -20.70 -45.62 -6.36
CA GLU A 149 -21.99 -45.96 -5.74
C GLU A 149 -22.47 -47.40 -6.00
N ASP A 150 -21.92 -48.08 -7.00
CA ASP A 150 -22.26 -49.47 -7.29
C ASP A 150 -20.99 -50.35 -7.35
N PRO A 151 -20.72 -51.17 -6.31
CA PRO A 151 -19.56 -52.05 -6.28
C PRO A 151 -19.57 -53.06 -7.44
N THR A 152 -20.75 -53.35 -8.00
CA THR A 152 -20.94 -54.22 -9.15
C THR A 152 -20.50 -53.55 -10.45
N ALA A 153 -20.76 -52.25 -10.60
CA ALA A 153 -20.33 -51.47 -11.76
C ALA A 153 -18.80 -51.28 -11.77
N LEU A 154 -18.19 -51.06 -10.60
CA LEU A 154 -16.74 -51.04 -10.45
C LEU A 154 -16.09 -52.39 -10.81
N GLN A 155 -16.71 -53.50 -10.39
CA GLN A 155 -16.25 -54.84 -10.74
C GLN A 155 -16.36 -55.09 -12.25
N LEU A 156 -17.47 -54.70 -12.88
CA LEU A 156 -17.68 -54.79 -14.33
C LEU A 156 -16.68 -53.95 -15.13
N GLN A 157 -16.39 -52.75 -14.67
CA GLN A 157 -15.44 -51.84 -15.32
C GLN A 157 -13.99 -52.31 -15.15
N ALA A 158 -13.66 -52.92 -14.00
CA ALA A 158 -12.38 -53.60 -13.79
C ALA A 158 -12.25 -54.85 -14.67
N ASP A 159 -13.31 -55.67 -14.76
CA ASP A 159 -13.34 -56.86 -15.62
C ASP A 159 -13.28 -56.49 -17.11
N GLU A 160 -13.89 -55.39 -17.56
CA GLU A 160 -13.75 -54.86 -18.93
C GLU A 160 -12.31 -54.41 -19.24
N LEU A 161 -11.65 -53.74 -18.30
CA LEU A 161 -10.27 -53.28 -18.45
C LEU A 161 -9.26 -54.44 -18.44
N TYR A 162 -9.45 -55.45 -17.58
CA TYR A 162 -8.60 -56.65 -17.55
C TYR A 162 -8.94 -57.66 -18.65
N GLY A 163 -10.16 -57.65 -19.19
CA GLY A 163 -10.58 -58.49 -20.31
C GLY A 163 -10.01 -58.08 -21.66
N MET A 164 -9.37 -56.91 -21.77
CA MET A 164 -8.64 -56.50 -22.97
C MET A 164 -7.19 -57.04 -23.04
N GLU A 165 -6.68 -57.69 -22.00
CA GLU A 165 -5.33 -58.28 -21.98
C GLU A 165 -5.28 -59.73 -22.49
N GLU A 166 -6.43 -60.35 -22.81
CA GLU A 166 -6.48 -61.70 -23.43
C GLU A 166 -6.86 -61.64 -24.92
N VAL A 167 -5.92 -61.15 -25.76
CA VAL A 167 -5.84 -61.50 -27.20
C VAL A 167 -4.38 -61.72 -27.60
#